data_AF-A0A9W3BFU1-F1
#
_entry.id   AF-A0A9W3BFU1-F1
#
_cell.length_a   1.000
_cell.length_b   1.000
_cell.length_c   1.000
_cell.angle_alpha   90.00
_cell.angle_beta   90.00
_cell.angle_gamma   90.00
#
_symmetry.space_group_name_H-M   'P 1'
#
loop_
_entity.id
_entity.type
_entity.pdbx_description
1 polymer ?
#
loop_
_entity_poly.entity_id
_entity_poly.type
_entity_poly.pdbx_seq_one_letter_code
_entity_poly.pdbx_strand_id
1 'polypeptide(L)'
;MITASHSVNYDSFTGYIKNSSNQTMNKRGRLKYLTTKCEIDLQKHERQCPKNPGHTQFIPAYTFCLENLPEDYRDVDLYEYIKSAAYLTVRIGAPVTTNKPIHCLNSEVSYELFTEENLDYLTGSGMIVGIEKQTCRSCPCKKCSSSKQPSPNWWRLYVLTAAHVICDENAASYTTLRLFFDQPISPKEILNDVQVYRKDLHYDLCELCCLTCDSRLANNLEGMITKYKKYANEILR
;
A
#
# COMPACT_ATOMS: atom_id res chain seq x y z
N MET A 1 -29.88 5.98 -51.37
CA MET A 1 -30.28 7.40 -51.39
C MET A 1 -30.06 7.94 -49.99
N ILE A 2 -28.89 8.54 -49.77
CA ILE A 2 -28.68 10.01 -49.68
C ILE A 2 -29.08 10.46 -48.26
N THR A 3 -28.16 10.52 -47.29
CA THR A 3 -27.23 11.65 -46.96
C THR A 3 -28.00 12.90 -46.52
N ALA A 4 -27.58 13.78 -45.61
CA ALA A 4 -26.25 14.17 -45.14
C ALA A 4 -26.44 14.97 -43.82
N SER A 5 -25.49 14.89 -42.88
CA SER A 5 -24.55 15.95 -42.50
C SER A 5 -25.12 17.18 -41.79
N HIS A 6 -24.57 17.51 -40.62
CA HIS A 6 -23.82 18.75 -40.45
C HIS A 6 -22.64 18.50 -39.50
N SER A 7 -21.46 18.65 -40.09
CA SER A 7 -20.15 18.86 -39.49
C SER A 7 -20.03 20.28 -38.94
N VAL A 8 -19.29 20.45 -37.84
CA VAL A 8 -18.44 21.63 -37.70
C VAL A 8 -17.05 21.16 -37.29
N ASN A 9 -16.10 21.61 -38.10
CA ASN A 9 -14.68 21.35 -38.09
C ASN A 9 -14.01 22.57 -37.45
N TYR A 10 -13.03 22.37 -36.58
CA TYR A 10 -12.02 23.39 -36.28
C TYR A 10 -10.68 22.68 -36.14
N ASP A 11 -10.00 22.55 -37.28
CA ASP A 11 -8.58 22.28 -37.36
C ASP A 11 -7.78 23.57 -37.10
N SER A 12 -6.55 23.36 -36.68
CA SER A 12 -5.40 24.27 -36.62
C SER A 12 -5.19 25.12 -35.36
N PHE A 13 -4.48 24.53 -34.39
CA PHE A 13 -3.35 25.22 -33.76
C PHE A 13 -2.16 24.26 -33.66
N THR A 14 -1.28 24.36 -34.65
CA THR A 14 0.10 23.87 -34.60
C THR A 14 0.85 24.60 -33.48
N GLY A 15 1.47 23.87 -32.55
CA GLY A 15 2.35 24.49 -31.57
C GLY A 15 2.88 23.54 -30.48
N TYR A 16 4.03 22.95 -30.76
CA TYR A 16 5.00 22.38 -29.79
C TYR A 16 4.58 21.16 -28.97
N ILE A 17 5.05 20.00 -29.45
CA ILE A 17 5.41 18.84 -28.62
C ILE A 17 6.46 19.31 -27.60
N LYS A 18 6.07 19.46 -26.34
CA LYS A 18 6.99 19.35 -25.21
C LYS A 18 6.75 18.01 -24.53
N ASN A 19 7.56 17.04 -24.94
CA ASN A 19 7.92 15.92 -24.07
C ASN A 19 8.47 16.49 -22.77
N SER A 20 7.74 16.35 -21.66
CA SER A 20 8.31 16.48 -20.32
C SER A 20 8.09 15.19 -19.54
N SER A 21 8.72 14.14 -20.06
CA SER A 21 9.14 12.97 -19.29
C SER A 21 10.15 13.42 -18.21
N ASN A 22 9.67 13.83 -17.05
CA ASN A 22 10.52 13.98 -15.86
C ASN A 22 10.51 12.68 -15.06
N GLN A 23 11.04 11.63 -15.67
CA GLN A 23 11.57 10.49 -14.93
C GLN A 23 13.02 10.84 -14.57
N THR A 24 13.29 11.18 -13.31
CA THR A 24 14.66 11.39 -12.85
C THR A 24 15.35 10.04 -12.65
N MET A 25 15.88 9.51 -13.75
CA MET A 25 16.80 8.38 -13.75
C MET A 25 18.12 8.76 -13.06
N ASN A 26 18.70 7.86 -12.26
CA ASN A 26 20.10 8.02 -11.87
C ASN A 26 21.03 7.78 -13.08
N LYS A 27 22.31 8.16 -12.97
CA LYS A 27 23.36 8.02 -14.01
C LYS A 27 23.60 6.58 -14.52
N ARG A 28 22.83 5.59 -14.05
CA ARG A 28 22.90 4.17 -14.42
C ARG A 28 21.53 3.56 -14.80
N GLY A 29 20.50 4.38 -15.04
CA GLY A 29 19.20 3.90 -15.55
C GLY A 29 18.38 3.03 -14.60
N ARG A 30 18.62 3.10 -13.28
CA ARG A 30 17.82 2.38 -12.27
C ARG A 30 16.78 3.30 -11.63
N LEU A 31 15.53 2.82 -11.48
CA LEU A 31 14.52 3.42 -10.61
C LEU A 31 15.14 3.69 -9.24
N LYS A 32 14.99 4.91 -8.74
CA LYS A 32 15.45 5.32 -7.41
C LYS A 32 14.50 4.68 -6.38
N TYR A 33 14.75 3.42 -6.01
CA TYR A 33 14.14 2.87 -4.80
C TYR A 33 14.61 3.74 -3.64
N LEU A 34 13.69 4.52 -3.04
CA LEU A 34 13.95 5.31 -1.84
C LEU A 34 14.08 4.35 -0.65
N THR A 35 15.25 3.72 -0.57
CA THR A 35 15.69 3.09 0.66
C THR A 35 16.12 4.16 1.65
N THR A 36 15.61 4.02 2.87
CA THR A 36 16.35 4.15 4.15
C THR A 36 16.42 5.47 4.92
N LYS A 37 16.12 6.68 4.41
CA LYS A 37 16.26 7.86 5.31
C LYS A 37 15.14 7.96 6.38
N CYS A 38 13.89 7.75 5.99
CA CYS A 38 12.73 7.80 6.90
C CYS A 38 12.57 6.53 7.77
N GLU A 39 13.20 5.41 7.40
CA GLU A 39 13.08 4.14 8.14
C GLU A 39 14.02 4.03 9.34
N ILE A 40 15.19 4.68 9.25
CA ILE A 40 16.14 4.77 10.36
C ILE A 40 15.57 5.66 11.47
N ASP A 41 14.60 6.54 11.15
CA ASP A 41 13.95 7.44 12.10
C ASP A 41 12.69 6.85 12.76
N LEU A 42 12.17 5.69 12.35
CA LEU A 42 11.05 5.03 13.05
C LEU A 42 11.38 4.80 14.53
N GLN A 43 12.60 4.35 14.82
CA GLN A 43 13.11 4.17 16.19
C GLN A 43 13.38 5.51 16.91
N LYS A 44 13.57 6.61 16.19
CA LYS A 44 13.70 7.95 16.81
C LYS A 44 12.33 8.49 17.22
N HIS A 45 11.31 8.29 16.38
CA HIS A 45 9.92 8.65 16.70
C HIS A 45 9.30 7.77 17.80
N GLU A 46 9.82 6.56 18.00
CA GLU A 46 9.48 5.68 19.14
C GLU A 46 9.76 6.34 20.51
N ARG A 47 10.75 7.24 20.58
CA ARG A 47 11.10 7.92 21.85
C ARG A 47 10.39 9.26 22.04
N GLN A 48 9.84 9.82 20.97
CA GLN A 48 9.30 11.18 20.93
C GLN A 48 8.07 11.23 20.01
N CYS A 49 7.10 10.34 20.23
CA CYS A 49 5.89 10.33 19.43
C CYS A 49 5.02 11.56 19.77
N PRO A 50 4.81 12.50 18.83
CA PRO A 50 4.06 13.72 19.10
C PRO A 50 2.56 13.46 19.28
N LYS A 51 2.04 12.35 18.73
CA LYS A 51 0.62 11.98 18.82
C LYS A 51 0.18 11.61 20.23
N ASN A 52 1.11 11.13 21.05
CA ASN A 52 0.82 10.80 22.44
C ASN A 52 2.13 10.98 23.25
N PRO A 53 2.45 12.20 23.70
CA PRO A 53 3.71 12.44 24.39
C PRO A 53 3.85 11.55 25.66
N GLY A 54 4.98 10.85 25.80
CA GLY A 54 5.32 10.09 27.02
C GLY A 54 5.13 8.57 26.95
N HIS A 55 4.55 8.00 25.89
CA HIS A 55 4.62 6.55 25.68
C HIS A 55 5.95 6.19 25.02
N THR A 56 6.87 5.65 25.81
CA THR A 56 8.19 5.21 25.37
C THR A 56 8.33 3.68 25.40
N GLN A 57 7.35 2.99 25.98
CA GLN A 57 7.35 1.54 26.16
C GLN A 57 6.70 0.83 24.97
N PHE A 58 7.27 1.03 23.80
CA PHE A 58 6.87 0.29 22.62
C PHE A 58 7.49 -1.10 22.61
N ILE A 59 6.72 -2.07 22.14
CA ILE A 59 7.17 -3.44 21.93
C ILE A 59 7.16 -3.68 20.42
N PRO A 60 8.34 -3.84 19.79
CA PRO A 60 8.39 -4.15 18.37
C PRO A 60 7.63 -5.44 18.04
N ALA A 61 6.89 -5.44 16.93
CA ALA A 61 6.04 -6.59 16.55
C ALA A 61 6.83 -7.90 16.38
N TYR A 62 8.11 -7.80 15.97
CA TYR A 62 8.98 -8.97 15.83
C TYR A 62 9.45 -9.54 17.16
N THR A 63 9.51 -8.73 18.23
CA THR A 63 9.85 -9.18 19.60
C THR A 63 8.63 -9.51 20.44
N PHE A 64 7.43 -9.13 19.99
CA PHE A 64 6.19 -9.37 20.72
C PHE A 64 5.94 -10.88 20.97
N CYS A 65 5.78 -11.24 22.24
CA CYS A 65 5.48 -12.56 22.77
C CYS A 65 4.27 -12.53 23.72
N LEU A 66 3.78 -13.70 24.14
CA LEU A 66 2.59 -13.83 24.98
C LEU A 66 2.75 -13.09 26.32
N GLU A 67 3.94 -13.10 26.91
CA GLU A 67 4.26 -12.47 28.19
C GLU A 67 4.23 -10.94 28.12
N ASN A 68 4.26 -10.37 26.91
CA ASN A 68 4.07 -8.94 26.71
C ASN A 68 2.61 -8.50 26.87
N LEU A 69 1.66 -9.44 26.86
CA LEU A 69 0.27 -9.15 27.21
C LEU A 69 0.14 -9.00 28.74
N PRO A 70 -0.74 -8.09 29.20
CA PRO A 70 -1.12 -8.04 30.62
C PRO A 70 -1.60 -9.41 31.08
N GLU A 71 -1.38 -9.74 32.36
CA GLU A 71 -1.57 -11.09 32.88
C GLU A 71 -2.95 -11.68 32.58
N ASP A 72 -4.01 -10.90 32.82
CA ASP A 72 -5.41 -11.29 32.55
C ASP A 72 -5.73 -11.45 31.05
N TYR A 73 -4.85 -10.98 30.17
CA TYR A 73 -4.97 -11.03 28.71
C TYR A 73 -3.93 -11.93 28.06
N ARG A 74 -3.18 -12.75 28.83
CA ARG A 74 -2.24 -13.75 28.28
C ARG A 74 -2.96 -14.94 27.69
N ASP A 75 -3.75 -14.66 26.66
CA ASP A 75 -4.51 -15.63 25.89
C ASP A 75 -3.80 -15.93 24.56
N VAL A 76 -3.73 -17.21 24.22
CA VAL A 76 -3.01 -17.67 23.03
C VAL A 76 -3.73 -17.23 21.75
N ASP A 77 -5.06 -17.17 21.75
CA ASP A 77 -5.83 -16.78 20.59
C ASP A 77 -5.68 -15.27 20.34
N LEU A 78 -5.69 -14.44 21.40
CA LEU A 78 -5.37 -13.02 21.33
C LEU A 78 -3.95 -12.76 20.83
N TYR A 79 -2.96 -13.48 21.37
CA TYR A 79 -1.59 -13.40 20.89
C TYR A 79 -1.48 -13.71 19.39
N GLU A 80 -2.12 -14.79 18.95
CA GLU A 80 -2.05 -15.23 17.55
C GLU A 80 -2.83 -14.31 16.60
N TYR A 81 -3.92 -13.71 17.07
CA TYR A 81 -4.61 -12.64 16.36
C TYR A 81 -3.70 -11.43 16.13
N ILE A 82 -3.04 -10.93 17.18
CA ILE A 82 -2.13 -9.78 17.09
C ILE A 82 -0.95 -10.08 16.15
N LYS A 83 -0.33 -11.26 16.27
CA LYS A 83 0.79 -11.66 15.38
C LYS A 83 0.34 -11.76 13.93
N SER A 84 -0.84 -12.31 13.67
CA SER A 84 -1.38 -12.41 12.31
C SER A 84 -1.70 -11.03 11.73
N ALA A 85 -2.28 -10.13 12.53
CA ALA A 85 -2.55 -8.75 12.13
C ALA A 85 -1.26 -7.99 11.78
N ALA A 86 -0.23 -8.11 12.63
CA ALA A 86 1.08 -7.50 12.39
C ALA A 86 1.72 -8.02 11.10
N TYR A 87 1.65 -9.33 10.84
CA TYR A 87 2.20 -9.94 9.63
C TYR A 87 1.51 -9.46 8.34
N LEU A 88 0.19 -9.28 8.39
CA LEU A 88 -0.63 -8.83 7.25
C LEU A 88 -0.60 -7.31 7.04
N THR A 89 -0.02 -6.57 7.98
CA THR A 89 0.13 -5.12 7.87
C THR A 89 1.15 -4.79 6.79
N VAL A 90 0.80 -3.83 5.93
CA VAL A 90 1.68 -3.32 4.87
C VAL A 90 1.93 -1.84 5.06
N ARG A 91 3.14 -1.40 4.71
CA ARG A 91 3.47 0.01 4.62
C ARG A 91 3.18 0.50 3.22
N ILE A 92 2.47 1.62 3.13
CA ILE A 92 2.09 2.27 1.88
C ILE A 92 2.99 3.48 1.69
N GLY A 93 3.63 3.55 0.52
CA GLY A 93 4.30 4.76 0.04
C GLY A 93 3.65 5.21 -1.26
N ALA A 94 2.90 6.30 -1.22
CA ALA A 94 2.16 6.87 -2.34
C ALA A 94 2.73 8.24 -2.70
N PRO A 95 2.79 8.67 -3.97
CA PRO A 95 3.25 10.01 -4.30
C PRO A 95 2.28 11.08 -3.76
N VAL A 96 2.81 12.26 -3.43
CA VAL A 96 1.96 13.44 -3.20
C VAL A 96 1.47 13.94 -4.56
N THR A 97 0.18 13.78 -4.85
CA THR A 97 -0.43 14.38 -6.05
C THR A 97 -0.87 15.81 -5.75
N THR A 98 -0.78 16.70 -6.74
CA THR A 98 -1.23 18.10 -6.63
C THR A 98 -2.74 18.24 -6.49
N ASN A 99 -3.48 17.17 -6.82
CA ASN A 99 -4.93 17.09 -6.73
C ASN A 99 -5.38 16.52 -5.38
N LYS A 100 -4.72 16.86 -4.27
CA LYS A 100 -5.30 16.63 -2.95
C LYS A 100 -6.63 17.39 -2.92
N PRO A 101 -7.79 16.72 -2.81
CA PRO A 101 -8.89 17.39 -2.16
C PRO A 101 -8.40 17.57 -0.73
N ILE A 102 -8.12 18.81 -0.36
CA ILE A 102 -8.07 19.23 1.05
C ILE A 102 -9.37 18.82 1.78
N HIS A 103 -10.38 18.38 1.02
CA HIS A 103 -11.70 17.90 1.39
C HIS A 103 -11.90 16.37 1.25
N CYS A 104 -10.88 15.52 1.42
CA CYS A 104 -11.11 14.05 1.43
C CYS A 104 -12.12 13.59 2.50
N LEU A 105 -12.41 14.43 3.49
CA LEU A 105 -13.54 14.30 4.41
C LEU A 105 -14.19 15.68 4.54
N ASN A 106 -15.51 15.74 4.71
CA ASN A 106 -16.26 16.95 5.11
C ASN A 106 -15.92 17.40 6.55
N SER A 107 -14.65 17.30 6.94
CA SER A 107 -14.14 17.80 8.20
C SER A 107 -13.37 19.09 7.93
N GLU A 108 -13.68 20.15 8.69
CA GLU A 108 -12.86 21.37 8.76
C GLU A 108 -11.44 21.12 9.30
N VAL A 109 -11.13 19.86 9.65
CA VAL A 109 -9.81 19.40 10.05
C VAL A 109 -8.97 19.14 8.80
N SER A 110 -8.14 20.11 8.44
CA SER A 110 -6.99 19.88 7.59
C SER A 110 -6.10 18.84 8.27
N TYR A 111 -5.78 17.74 7.57
CA TYR A 111 -4.72 16.82 8.01
C TYR A 111 -3.36 17.52 7.78
N GLU A 112 -3.06 18.51 8.62
CA GLU A 112 -1.80 19.26 8.69
C GLU A 112 -0.66 18.42 9.29
N LEU A 113 -0.54 17.17 8.88
CA LEU A 113 0.63 16.33 9.19
C LEU A 113 1.76 16.49 8.14
N PHE A 114 1.65 17.49 7.27
CA PHE A 114 2.66 17.80 6.25
C PHE A 114 3.39 19.11 6.56
N THR A 115 3.96 19.20 7.75
CA THR A 115 4.98 20.20 8.05
C THR A 115 6.30 19.46 8.19
N GLU A 116 7.04 19.36 7.09
CA GLU A 116 8.50 19.46 7.01
C GLU A 116 8.95 19.03 5.61
N GLU A 117 9.24 20.04 4.80
CA GLU A 117 10.27 20.10 3.75
C GLU A 117 10.74 18.75 3.13
N ASN A 118 10.28 18.47 1.90
CA ASN A 118 10.83 17.49 0.93
C ASN A 118 10.30 16.03 0.96
N LEU A 119 9.00 15.80 1.18
CA LEU A 119 8.42 14.48 0.89
C LEU A 119 7.60 14.52 -0.40
N ASP A 120 8.21 14.02 -1.48
CA ASP A 120 7.52 13.67 -2.74
C ASP A 120 6.48 12.55 -2.55
N TYR A 121 6.38 11.97 -1.34
CA TYR A 121 5.55 10.81 -1.02
C TYR A 121 4.82 10.94 0.34
N LEU A 122 3.55 10.54 0.33
CA LEU A 122 2.72 10.26 1.50
C LEU A 122 2.97 8.83 1.99
N THR A 123 3.05 8.66 3.31
CA THR A 123 3.19 7.33 3.93
C THR A 123 1.93 6.98 4.71
N GLY A 124 1.52 5.73 4.62
CA GLY A 124 0.37 5.18 5.33
C GLY A 124 0.56 3.70 5.66
N SER A 125 -0.47 3.09 6.22
CA SER A 125 -0.54 1.66 6.50
C SER A 125 -1.81 1.07 5.94
N GLY A 126 -1.75 -0.20 5.57
CA GLY A 126 -2.91 -0.99 5.20
C GLY A 126 -2.80 -2.41 5.71
N MET A 127 -3.79 -3.24 5.41
CA MET A 127 -3.84 -4.64 5.78
C MET A 127 -4.22 -5.50 4.59
N ILE A 128 -3.49 -6.59 4.36
CA ILE A 128 -3.88 -7.60 3.37
C ILE A 128 -5.09 -8.36 3.93
N VAL A 129 -6.23 -8.22 3.26
CA VAL A 129 -7.52 -8.78 3.69
C VAL A 129 -8.01 -9.95 2.83
N GLY A 130 -7.43 -10.10 1.64
CA GLY A 130 -7.83 -11.12 0.69
C GLY A 130 -6.73 -11.50 -0.30
N ILE A 131 -6.82 -12.73 -0.78
CA ILE A 131 -5.98 -13.26 -1.85
C ILE A 131 -6.85 -14.11 -2.78
N GLU A 132 -6.66 -13.96 -4.08
CA GLU A 132 -7.40 -14.70 -5.09
C GLU A 132 -6.42 -15.28 -6.12
N LYS A 133 -6.38 -16.61 -6.23
CA LYS A 133 -5.59 -17.31 -7.24
C LYS A 133 -6.23 -17.18 -8.62
N GLN A 134 -5.41 -16.85 -9.60
CA GLN A 134 -5.80 -16.69 -11.00
C GLN A 134 -5.20 -17.83 -11.82
N THR A 135 -6.04 -18.57 -12.54
CA THR A 135 -5.66 -19.80 -13.27
C THR A 135 -5.87 -19.70 -14.79
N CYS A 136 -6.65 -18.74 -15.27
CA CYS A 136 -7.12 -18.71 -16.66
C CYS A 136 -6.21 -17.93 -17.63
N ARG A 137 -5.18 -17.24 -17.14
CA ARG A 137 -4.29 -16.38 -17.95
C ARG A 137 -2.87 -16.37 -17.39
N SER A 138 -1.88 -16.18 -18.26
CA SER A 138 -0.51 -15.89 -17.87
C SER A 138 -0.44 -14.65 -16.97
N CYS A 139 0.47 -14.64 -16.02
CA CYS A 139 0.63 -13.52 -15.10
C CYS A 139 0.88 -12.18 -15.83
N PRO A 140 0.10 -11.13 -15.55
CA PRO A 140 0.26 -9.84 -16.22
C PRO A 140 1.27 -8.91 -15.52
N CYS A 141 1.93 -9.35 -14.44
CA CYS A 141 2.92 -8.53 -13.74
C CYS A 141 4.08 -8.16 -14.68
N LYS A 142 4.73 -7.01 -14.45
CA LYS A 142 5.81 -6.51 -15.32
C LYS A 142 6.90 -7.55 -15.61
N LYS A 143 7.29 -8.33 -14.59
CA LYS A 143 8.30 -9.40 -14.72
C LYS A 143 7.86 -10.50 -15.70
N CYS A 144 6.60 -10.93 -15.62
CA CYS A 144 6.07 -11.99 -16.48
C CYS A 144 5.76 -11.49 -17.88
N SER A 145 5.25 -10.24 -18.01
CA SER A 145 4.93 -9.63 -19.30
C SER A 145 6.16 -9.46 -20.20
N SER A 146 7.35 -9.29 -19.63
CA SER A 146 8.62 -9.26 -20.40
C SER A 146 9.34 -10.61 -20.48
N SER A 147 8.81 -11.65 -19.85
CA SER A 147 9.42 -12.99 -19.82
C SER A 147 8.93 -13.84 -21.00
N LYS A 148 9.81 -14.66 -21.57
CA LYS A 148 9.43 -15.72 -22.52
C LYS A 148 8.67 -16.88 -21.86
N GLN A 149 8.76 -16.97 -20.54
CA GLN A 149 8.08 -17.97 -19.71
C GLN A 149 7.32 -17.23 -18.59
N PRO A 150 6.15 -16.65 -18.90
CA PRO A 150 5.33 -16.02 -17.88
C PRO A 150 4.78 -17.10 -16.93
N SER A 151 4.62 -16.75 -15.65
CA SER A 151 4.05 -17.69 -14.68
C SER A 151 2.60 -18.04 -15.05
N PRO A 152 2.22 -19.33 -15.08
CA PRO A 152 0.84 -19.75 -15.32
C PRO A 152 -0.05 -19.52 -14.09
N ASN A 153 0.54 -19.37 -12.90
CA ASN A 153 -0.17 -19.06 -11.67
C ASN A 153 0.23 -17.68 -11.17
N TRP A 154 -0.77 -16.90 -10.79
CA TRP A 154 -0.58 -15.61 -10.13
C TRP A 154 -1.76 -15.33 -9.22
N TRP A 155 -1.61 -14.32 -8.36
CA TRP A 155 -2.59 -13.98 -7.35
C TRP A 155 -2.87 -12.48 -7.39
N ARG A 156 -4.14 -12.13 -7.18
CA ARG A 156 -4.55 -10.80 -6.75
C ARG A 156 -4.50 -10.74 -5.24
N LEU A 157 -3.90 -9.68 -4.72
CA LEU A 157 -3.86 -9.37 -3.30
C LEU A 157 -4.70 -8.12 -3.06
N TYR A 158 -5.59 -8.19 -2.07
CA TYR A 158 -6.48 -7.10 -1.69
C TYR A 158 -5.98 -6.48 -0.39
N VAL A 159 -5.76 -5.17 -0.41
CA VAL A 159 -5.24 -4.40 0.72
C VAL A 159 -6.23 -3.33 1.11
N LEU A 160 -6.68 -3.37 2.35
CA LEU A 160 -7.54 -2.35 2.93
C LEU A 160 -6.69 -1.23 3.53
N THR A 161 -7.01 0.02 3.21
CA THR A 161 -6.37 1.23 3.74
C THR A 161 -7.40 2.35 3.86
N ALA A 162 -7.00 3.48 4.44
CA ALA A 162 -7.82 4.67 4.43
C ALA A 162 -7.87 5.36 3.05
N ALA A 163 -9.01 5.91 2.68
CA ALA A 163 -9.23 6.59 1.39
C ALA A 163 -8.47 7.92 1.28
N HIS A 164 -8.17 8.58 2.39
CA HIS A 164 -7.31 9.77 2.40
C HIS A 164 -5.83 9.45 2.12
N VAL A 165 -5.40 8.18 2.27
CA VAL A 165 -4.02 7.77 1.95
C VAL A 165 -3.83 7.67 0.43
N ILE A 166 -4.82 7.17 -0.30
CA ILE A 166 -4.81 7.01 -1.76
C ILE A 166 -5.99 7.78 -2.37
N CYS A 167 -5.70 8.99 -2.86
CA CYS A 167 -6.73 9.91 -3.34
C CYS A 167 -7.35 9.50 -4.69
N ASP A 168 -6.57 8.94 -5.61
CA ASP A 168 -7.01 8.62 -6.97
C ASP A 168 -6.19 7.46 -7.58
N GLU A 169 -6.62 6.98 -8.75
CA GLU A 169 -5.98 5.90 -9.51
C GLU A 169 -4.56 6.25 -9.97
N ASN A 170 -4.29 7.53 -10.23
CA ASN A 170 -2.96 7.97 -10.63
C ASN A 170 -1.97 7.81 -9.47
N ALA A 171 -2.35 8.26 -8.27
CA ALA A 171 -1.59 8.04 -7.04
C ALA A 171 -1.36 6.54 -6.78
N ALA A 172 -2.40 5.71 -6.98
CA ALA A 172 -2.29 4.26 -6.84
C ALA A 172 -1.24 3.66 -7.79
N SER A 173 -1.18 4.10 -9.05
CA SER A 173 -0.26 3.53 -10.05
C SER A 173 1.24 3.68 -9.71
N TYR A 174 1.59 4.70 -8.91
CA TYR A 174 2.94 4.94 -8.42
C TYR A 174 3.13 4.51 -6.95
N THR A 175 2.09 3.94 -6.34
CA THR A 175 2.13 3.47 -4.97
C THR A 175 2.96 2.19 -4.86
N THR A 176 3.71 2.10 -3.77
CA THR A 176 4.46 0.91 -3.37
C THR A 176 3.88 0.35 -2.08
N LEU A 177 3.76 -0.97 -2.02
CA LEU A 177 3.40 -1.69 -0.79
C LEU A 177 4.61 -2.46 -0.32
N ARG A 178 5.09 -2.16 0.87
CA ARG A 178 6.19 -2.89 1.50
C ARG A 178 5.66 -3.82 2.57
N LEU A 179 5.95 -5.11 2.42
CA LEU A 179 5.63 -6.16 3.37
C LEU A 179 6.80 -6.35 4.34
N PHE A 180 6.54 -6.96 5.51
CA PHE A 180 7.56 -7.41 6.46
C PHE A 180 8.55 -6.31 6.86
N PHE A 181 8.04 -5.10 7.10
CA PHE A 181 8.83 -3.91 7.41
C PHE A 181 9.02 -3.67 8.92
N ASP A 182 8.63 -4.64 9.73
CA ASP A 182 8.65 -4.59 11.20
C ASP A 182 10.03 -4.82 11.81
N GLN A 183 11.04 -5.24 11.03
CA GLN A 183 12.40 -5.50 11.49
C GLN A 183 13.42 -4.49 10.94
N PRO A 184 14.50 -4.16 11.69
CA PRO A 184 15.56 -3.28 11.22
C PRO A 184 16.23 -3.78 9.92
N ILE A 185 16.35 -5.11 9.79
CA ILE A 185 16.87 -5.80 8.61
C ILE A 185 15.73 -6.60 7.98
N SER A 186 14.77 -5.85 7.44
CA SER A 186 13.56 -6.37 6.83
C SER A 186 13.81 -6.80 5.37
N PRO A 187 13.28 -7.95 4.91
CA PRO A 187 13.23 -8.28 3.50
C PRO A 187 12.55 -7.16 2.72
N LYS A 188 13.13 -6.76 1.58
CA LYS A 188 12.53 -5.74 0.69
C LYS A 188 11.48 -6.37 -0.21
N GLU A 189 10.47 -6.99 0.39
CA GLU A 189 9.31 -7.49 -0.32
C GLU A 189 8.41 -6.30 -0.68
N ILE A 190 8.59 -5.82 -1.90
CA ILE A 190 7.90 -4.63 -2.44
C ILE A 190 6.99 -5.09 -3.56
N LEU A 191 5.69 -4.85 -3.38
CA LEU A 191 4.71 -5.00 -4.44
C LEU A 191 4.54 -3.65 -5.14
N ASN A 192 4.77 -3.69 -6.44
CA ASN A 192 4.56 -2.60 -7.37
C ASN A 192 3.44 -3.04 -8.32
N ASP A 193 2.76 -2.13 -9.01
CA ASP A 193 1.53 -2.39 -9.79
C ASP A 193 0.25 -2.41 -8.92
N VAL A 194 0.11 -1.37 -8.10
CA VAL A 194 -1.06 -1.12 -7.26
C VAL A 194 -2.15 -0.41 -8.05
N GLN A 195 -3.40 -0.82 -7.84
CA GLN A 195 -4.59 -0.23 -8.45
C GLN A 195 -5.66 -0.02 -7.37
N VAL A 196 -6.50 1.01 -7.52
CA VAL A 196 -7.72 1.11 -6.71
C VAL A 196 -8.71 0.06 -7.21
N TYR A 197 -9.22 -0.77 -6.30
CA TYR A 197 -10.24 -1.78 -6.61
C TYR A 197 -11.64 -1.27 -6.24
N ARG A 198 -11.80 -0.72 -5.03
CA ARG A 198 -12.99 0.02 -4.62
C ARG A 198 -12.61 1.12 -3.64
N LYS A 199 -13.45 2.16 -3.59
CA LYS A 199 -13.27 3.30 -2.68
C LYS A 199 -14.63 3.71 -2.13
N ASP A 200 -14.67 3.98 -0.84
CA ASP A 200 -15.82 4.52 -0.12
C ASP A 200 -15.36 5.72 0.69
N LEU A 201 -15.73 6.92 0.23
CA LEU A 201 -15.35 8.17 0.88
C LEU A 201 -16.13 8.42 2.18
N HIS A 202 -17.31 7.83 2.34
CA HIS A 202 -18.13 8.02 3.54
C HIS A 202 -17.50 7.34 4.76
N TYR A 203 -16.93 6.15 4.55
CA TYR A 203 -16.22 5.40 5.60
C TYR A 203 -14.69 5.58 5.55
N ASP A 204 -14.19 6.50 4.72
CA ASP A 204 -12.76 6.72 4.49
C ASP A 204 -12.01 5.42 4.19
N LEU A 205 -12.60 4.55 3.36
CA LEU A 205 -12.11 3.21 3.08
C LEU A 205 -11.69 3.09 1.63
N CYS A 206 -10.50 2.55 1.40
CA CYS A 206 -9.99 2.24 0.08
C CYS A 206 -9.42 0.83 0.06
N GLU A 207 -9.88 0.02 -0.89
CA GLU A 207 -9.33 -1.28 -1.16
C GLU A 207 -8.47 -1.21 -2.42
N LEU A 208 -7.22 -1.58 -2.25
CA LEU A 208 -6.22 -1.65 -3.31
C LEU A 208 -6.11 -3.10 -3.80
N CYS A 209 -5.86 -3.26 -5.08
CA CYS A 209 -5.49 -4.52 -5.69
C CYS A 209 -4.04 -4.44 -6.17
N CYS A 210 -3.24 -5.46 -5.86
CA CYS A 210 -1.90 -5.64 -6.41
C CYS A 210 -1.66 -7.11 -6.77
N LEU A 211 -0.57 -7.38 -7.49
CA LEU A 211 -0.33 -8.68 -8.11
C LEU A 211 0.94 -9.33 -7.58
N THR A 212 0.91 -10.65 -7.44
CA THR A 212 2.12 -11.46 -7.26
C THR A 212 2.06 -12.73 -8.09
N CYS A 213 3.21 -13.17 -8.60
CA CYS A 213 3.40 -14.51 -9.17
C CYS A 213 4.30 -15.39 -8.29
N ASP A 214 4.66 -14.92 -7.09
CA ASP A 214 5.41 -15.69 -6.11
C ASP A 214 4.42 -16.54 -5.29
N SER A 215 4.44 -17.85 -5.57
CA SER A 215 3.57 -18.82 -4.89
C SER A 215 3.90 -18.97 -3.41
N ARG A 216 5.17 -18.81 -3.02
CA ARG A 216 5.58 -18.91 -1.62
C ARG A 216 5.01 -17.74 -0.84
N LEU A 217 5.12 -16.52 -1.38
CA LEU A 217 4.52 -15.33 -0.79
C LEU A 217 3.00 -15.48 -0.69
N ALA A 218 2.35 -15.89 -1.79
CA ALA A 218 0.90 -16.09 -1.84
C ALA A 218 0.41 -17.08 -0.77
N ASN A 219 1.03 -18.26 -0.69
CA ASN A 219 0.63 -19.29 0.27
C ASN A 219 0.85 -18.85 1.73
N ASN A 220 1.94 -18.13 2.00
CA ASN A 220 2.20 -17.59 3.34
C ASN A 220 1.12 -16.58 3.76
N LEU A 221 0.76 -15.66 2.85
CA LEU A 221 -0.29 -14.67 3.09
C LEU A 221 -1.65 -15.32 3.26
N GLU A 222 -2.01 -16.28 2.41
CA GLU A 222 -3.27 -17.04 2.52
C GLU A 222 -3.39 -17.76 3.87
N GLY A 223 -2.31 -18.40 4.31
CA GLY A 223 -2.23 -19.01 5.64
C GLY A 223 -2.44 -18.00 6.77
N MET A 224 -1.83 -16.82 6.68
CA MET A 224 -2.01 -15.78 7.71
C MET A 224 -3.37 -15.11 7.68
N ILE A 225 -3.98 -14.91 6.51
CA ILE A 225 -5.38 -14.44 6.41
C ILE A 225 -6.31 -15.44 7.08
N THR A 226 -6.11 -16.74 6.83
CA THR A 226 -6.90 -17.81 7.46
C THR A 226 -6.72 -17.80 8.98
N LYS A 227 -5.48 -17.68 9.45
CA LYS A 227 -5.15 -17.58 10.87
C LYS A 227 -5.81 -16.36 11.53
N TYR A 228 -5.68 -15.19 10.92
CA TYR A 228 -6.29 -13.94 11.38
C TYR A 228 -7.81 -14.07 11.50
N LYS A 229 -8.50 -14.55 10.46
CA LYS A 229 -9.96 -14.72 10.46
C LYS A 229 -10.42 -15.71 11.52
N LYS A 230 -9.69 -16.82 11.70
CA LYS A 230 -9.98 -17.81 12.74
C LYS A 230 -10.00 -17.15 14.12
N TYR A 231 -8.92 -16.49 14.50
CA TYR A 231 -8.81 -15.92 15.85
C TYR A 231 -9.65 -14.65 16.06
N ALA A 232 -9.84 -13.85 15.01
CA ALA A 232 -10.78 -12.73 15.06
C ALA A 232 -12.19 -13.18 15.46
N ASN A 233 -12.65 -14.31 14.90
CA ASN A 233 -13.97 -14.86 15.23
C ASN A 233 -14.06 -15.45 16.64
N GLU A 234 -12.95 -15.89 17.24
CA GLU A 234 -12.95 -16.42 18.60
C GLU A 234 -12.91 -15.29 19.64
N ILE A 235 -12.15 -14.21 19.38
CA ILE A 235 -12.01 -13.07 20.30
C ILE A 235 -13.24 -12.14 20.28
N LEU A 236 -13.92 -12.02 19.14
CA LEU A 236 -15.07 -11.12 18.98
C LEU A 236 -16.41 -11.76 19.37
N ARG A 237 -16.39 -12.95 19.99
CA ARG A 237 -17.58 -13.61 20.56
C ARG A 237 -17.80 -13.19 22.00
#